data_AF-A0AA88VYF1-F1
#
_entry.id   AF-A0AA88VYF1-F1
#
_cell.length_a   1.000
_cell.length_b   1.000
_cell.length_c   1.000
_cell.angle_alpha   90.00
_cell.angle_beta   90.00
_cell.angle_gamma   90.00
#
_symmetry.space_group_name_H-M   'P 1'
#
loop_
_entity.id
_entity.type
_entity.pdbx_description
1 polymer ?
#
loop_
_entity_poly.entity_id
_entity_poly.type
_entity_poly.pdbx_seq_one_letter_code
_entity_poly.pdbx_strand_id
1 'polypeptide(L)'
;WSSRKKMHAVYFAQSRDSLFFCRNLLTILALKLFFLTFVQNIDDIRNCRRTKVPVFDLETGARSGFKELEVSEDCNVVIFEGVYALHPDIRKSLDFWIAVVGGVHSHLISRVQRDKSRVGCFMSQNEIMTTVFPMFQQHIEPHLVHAHLKIRNDFDPVLSPESSLFVLKSDKKVVYQDILKILDPKKLCSSVQSFIDIYVRLPGIPANGKLSESDCIRVRICEGRYALLIREPIKEGDFIIQPKVDFDISISTVAGLLNLGYVAYLMLKD
;
A
#
# COMPACT_ATOMS: atom_id res chain seq x y z
N TRP A 1 -34.30 -11.45 -4.15
CA TRP A 1 -33.01 -10.77 -3.91
C TRP A 1 -32.68 -9.98 -5.17
N SER A 2 -32.29 -8.71 -5.05
CA SER A 2 -32.09 -7.84 -6.22
C SER A 2 -31.01 -8.40 -7.14
N SER A 3 -31.32 -8.61 -8.43
CA SER A 3 -30.39 -9.06 -9.46
C SER A 3 -29.31 -8.03 -9.84
N ARG A 4 -29.14 -6.95 -9.06
CA ARG A 4 -28.14 -5.91 -9.29
C ARG A 4 -26.84 -6.24 -8.56
N LYS A 5 -25.72 -6.12 -9.29
CA LYS A 5 -24.37 -6.23 -8.71
C LYS A 5 -24.10 -5.08 -7.75
N LYS A 6 -23.42 -5.38 -6.64
CA LYS A 6 -22.92 -4.38 -5.70
C LYS A 6 -21.60 -3.81 -6.22
N MET A 7 -21.52 -2.50 -6.29
CA MET A 7 -20.39 -1.76 -6.82
C MET A 7 -19.66 -1.11 -5.64
N HIS A 8 -18.46 -1.57 -5.36
CA HIS A 8 -17.62 -1.01 -4.30
C HIS A 8 -16.42 -0.30 -4.92
N ALA A 9 -15.96 0.77 -4.29
CA ALA A 9 -14.73 1.41 -4.69
C ALA A 9 -13.74 1.57 -3.55
N VAL A 10 -12.47 1.46 -3.91
CA VAL A 10 -11.35 1.63 -3.01
C VAL A 10 -10.45 2.71 -3.60
N TYR A 11 -10.40 3.85 -2.92
CA TYR A 11 -9.30 4.76 -3.07
C TYR A 11 -8.11 4.18 -2.31
N PHE A 12 -7.01 3.96 -3.01
CA PHE A 12 -5.76 3.53 -2.43
C PHE A 12 -4.68 4.58 -2.74
N ALA A 13 -4.20 5.28 -1.71
CA ALA A 13 -3.15 6.28 -1.86
C ALA A 13 -1.84 5.69 -2.45
N GLN A 14 -1.67 4.36 -2.44
CA GLN A 14 -0.53 3.66 -3.04
C GLN A 14 -0.90 2.83 -4.29
N SER A 15 -2.05 3.08 -4.92
CA SER A 15 -2.54 2.35 -6.10
C SER A 15 -1.60 2.48 -7.29
N ARG A 16 -1.47 1.42 -8.12
CA ARG A 16 -0.57 1.33 -9.29
C ARG A 16 -0.71 2.47 -10.33
N ASP A 17 -1.80 3.24 -10.30
CA ASP A 17 -2.21 4.17 -11.37
C ASP A 17 -1.70 5.63 -11.25
N SER A 18 -0.79 5.93 -10.32
CA SER A 18 -0.29 7.29 -10.05
C SER A 18 0.58 7.91 -11.15
N LEU A 19 1.05 7.15 -12.14
CA LEU A 19 1.80 7.69 -13.28
C LEU A 19 1.00 8.71 -14.11
N PHE A 20 -0.34 8.62 -14.09
CA PHE A 20 -1.22 9.58 -14.77
C PHE A 20 -1.18 10.98 -14.18
N PHE A 21 -0.87 11.10 -12.89
CA PHE A 21 -0.99 12.36 -12.17
C PHE A 21 0.10 13.38 -12.52
N CYS A 22 1.25 12.91 -13.02
CA CYS A 22 2.41 13.74 -13.32
C CYS A 22 2.39 14.40 -14.71
N ARG A 23 1.33 14.24 -15.51
CA ARG A 23 1.23 14.86 -16.85
C ARG A 23 0.18 15.98 -16.83
N ASN A 24 0.60 17.16 -17.32
CA ASN A 24 -0.05 18.49 -17.35
C ASN A 24 -1.58 18.58 -17.63
N LEU A 25 -2.13 19.81 -17.51
CA LEU A 25 -3.52 20.28 -17.76
C LEU A 25 -4.36 19.54 -18.83
N LEU A 26 -3.75 19.00 -19.90
CA LEU A 26 -4.40 18.11 -20.89
C LEU A 26 -5.00 16.83 -20.26
N THR A 27 -4.39 16.33 -19.18
CA THR A 27 -4.84 15.12 -18.45
C THR A 27 -6.17 15.36 -17.73
N ILE A 28 -6.46 16.59 -17.29
CA ILE A 28 -7.74 16.93 -16.61
C ILE A 28 -8.92 16.91 -17.59
N LEU A 29 -8.71 17.40 -18.82
CA LEU A 29 -9.70 17.32 -19.91
C LEU A 29 -9.89 15.88 -20.41
N ALA A 30 -8.80 15.12 -20.55
CA ALA A 30 -8.86 13.69 -20.86
C ALA A 30 -9.57 12.89 -19.75
N LEU A 31 -9.30 13.20 -18.47
CA LEU A 31 -9.98 12.65 -17.31
C LEU A 31 -11.47 12.91 -17.38
N LYS A 32 -11.92 14.13 -17.72
CA LYS A 32 -13.35 14.45 -17.80
C LYS A 32 -14.10 13.64 -18.87
N LEU A 33 -13.49 13.45 -20.05
CA LEU A 33 -14.04 12.58 -21.10
C LEU A 33 -14.01 11.10 -20.67
N PHE A 34 -12.97 10.72 -19.94
CA PHE A 34 -12.79 9.39 -19.37
C PHE A 34 -13.81 9.09 -18.27
N PHE A 35 -14.14 10.06 -17.42
CA PHE A 35 -15.15 9.93 -16.36
C PHE A 35 -16.52 9.60 -16.95
N LEU A 36 -16.93 10.28 -18.03
CA LEU A 36 -18.20 10.00 -18.70
C LEU A 36 -18.24 8.55 -19.22
N THR A 37 -17.15 8.12 -19.85
CA THR A 37 -17.02 6.74 -20.37
C THR A 37 -17.00 5.73 -19.21
N PHE A 38 -16.31 6.05 -18.11
CA PHE A 38 -16.19 5.18 -16.95
C PHE A 38 -17.50 5.02 -16.18
N VAL A 39 -18.27 6.10 -16.01
CA VAL A 39 -19.61 6.06 -15.41
C VAL A 39 -20.55 5.20 -16.26
N GLN A 40 -20.47 5.31 -17.60
CA GLN A 40 -21.24 4.44 -18.50
C GLN A 40 -20.82 2.97 -18.33
N ASN A 41 -19.52 2.69 -18.27
CA ASN A 41 -19.01 1.33 -18.05
C ASN A 41 -19.48 0.75 -16.70
N ILE A 42 -19.52 1.57 -15.64
CA ILE A 42 -20.07 1.17 -14.34
C ILE A 42 -21.56 0.79 -14.48
N ASP A 43 -22.35 1.59 -15.18
CA ASP A 43 -23.76 1.29 -15.38
C ASP A 43 -23.96 0.01 -16.21
N ASP A 44 -23.15 -0.19 -17.26
CA ASP A 44 -23.17 -1.42 -18.04
C ASP A 44 -22.83 -2.64 -17.18
N ILE A 45 -21.74 -2.58 -16.39
CA ILE A 45 -21.33 -3.67 -15.50
C ILE A 45 -22.41 -3.97 -14.45
N ARG A 46 -22.99 -2.93 -13.84
CA ARG A 46 -24.06 -3.04 -12.84
C ARG A 46 -25.28 -3.78 -13.38
N ASN A 47 -25.56 -3.62 -14.67
CA ASN A 47 -26.68 -4.24 -15.38
C ASN A 47 -26.27 -5.49 -16.18
N CYS A 48 -25.10 -6.08 -15.92
CA CYS A 48 -24.58 -7.27 -16.60
C CYS A 48 -24.47 -7.11 -18.14
N ARG A 49 -24.26 -5.89 -18.64
CA ARG A 49 -24.01 -5.62 -20.05
C ARG A 49 -22.51 -5.67 -20.33
N ARG A 50 -22.16 -6.15 -21.53
CA ARG A 50 -20.80 -6.08 -22.05
C ARG A 50 -20.38 -4.62 -22.23
N THR A 51 -19.15 -4.31 -21.86
CA THR A 51 -18.62 -2.95 -21.96
C THR A 51 -17.17 -2.94 -22.40
N LYS A 52 -16.74 -1.86 -23.06
CA LYS A 52 -15.38 -1.66 -23.52
C LYS A 52 -14.59 -0.86 -22.49
N VAL A 53 -13.70 -1.53 -21.78
CA VAL A 53 -12.79 -0.86 -20.86
C VAL A 53 -11.49 -0.45 -21.58
N PRO A 54 -11.06 0.80 -21.45
CA PRO A 54 -9.78 1.25 -22.02
C PRO A 54 -8.62 0.57 -21.29
N VAL A 55 -7.62 0.15 -22.06
CA VAL A 55 -6.39 -0.45 -21.54
C VAL A 55 -5.28 0.58 -21.62
N PHE A 56 -4.53 0.71 -20.53
CA PHE A 56 -3.39 1.61 -20.42
C PHE A 56 -2.11 0.82 -20.28
N ASP A 57 -1.12 1.22 -21.06
CA ASP A 57 0.26 0.82 -20.85
C ASP A 57 0.84 1.73 -19.77
N LEU A 58 1.14 1.14 -18.61
CA LEU A 58 1.67 1.86 -17.46
C LEU A 58 3.11 2.32 -17.68
N GLU A 59 3.88 1.69 -18.57
CA GLU A 59 5.26 2.09 -18.83
C GLU A 59 5.31 3.35 -19.70
N THR A 60 4.49 3.39 -20.75
CA THR A 60 4.43 4.53 -21.69
C THR A 60 3.46 5.62 -21.23
N GLY A 61 2.54 5.29 -20.31
CA GLY A 61 1.47 6.16 -19.84
C GLY A 61 0.46 6.50 -20.94
N ALA A 62 0.34 5.66 -21.96
CA ALA A 62 -0.53 5.84 -23.10
C ALA A 62 -1.65 4.79 -23.12
N ARG A 63 -2.79 5.16 -23.70
CA ARG A 63 -3.88 4.20 -23.95
C ARG A 63 -3.45 3.27 -25.09
N SER A 64 -3.33 1.98 -24.81
CA SER A 64 -2.93 0.96 -25.77
C SER A 64 -4.10 0.36 -26.54
N GLY A 65 -5.34 0.55 -26.06
CA GLY A 65 -6.54 0.12 -26.78
C GLY A 65 -7.78 0.02 -25.90
N PHE A 66 -8.69 -0.87 -26.30
CA PHE A 66 -9.87 -1.26 -25.54
C PHE A 66 -9.91 -2.77 -25.39
N LYS A 67 -10.42 -3.22 -24.25
CA LYS A 67 -10.69 -4.63 -23.95
C LYS A 67 -12.18 -4.77 -23.65
N GLU A 68 -12.80 -5.78 -24.24
CA GLU A 68 -14.16 -6.17 -23.86
C GLU A 68 -14.15 -6.77 -22.44
N LEU A 69 -15.04 -6.27 -21.60
CA LEU A 69 -15.24 -6.76 -20.24
C LEU A 69 -16.69 -7.23 -20.10
N GLU A 70 -16.82 -8.49 -19.72
CA GLU A 70 -18.07 -9.12 -19.34
C GLU A 70 -17.89 -9.71 -17.94
N VAL A 71 -18.70 -9.24 -16.99
CA VAL A 71 -18.64 -9.71 -15.61
C VAL A 71 -19.65 -10.82 -15.45
N SER A 72 -19.20 -12.01 -15.02
CA SER A 72 -20.04 -13.18 -14.77
C SER A 72 -21.27 -12.83 -13.92
N GLU A 73 -22.38 -13.53 -14.17
CA GLU A 73 -23.60 -13.40 -13.36
C GLU A 73 -23.39 -13.85 -11.91
N ASP A 74 -22.48 -14.81 -11.68
CA ASP A 74 -22.13 -15.30 -10.34
C ASP A 74 -21.33 -14.27 -9.52
N CYS A 75 -20.80 -13.23 -10.18
CA CYS A 75 -20.05 -12.17 -9.53
C CYS A 75 -21.00 -11.11 -8.97
N ASN A 76 -21.24 -11.19 -7.66
CA ASN A 76 -22.16 -10.28 -6.97
C ASN A 76 -21.52 -8.93 -6.57
N VAL A 77 -20.18 -8.84 -6.53
CA VAL A 77 -19.45 -7.66 -6.05
C VAL A 77 -18.36 -7.30 -7.05
N VAL A 78 -18.34 -6.05 -7.48
CA VAL A 78 -17.28 -5.49 -8.33
C VAL A 78 -16.53 -4.41 -7.55
N ILE A 79 -15.20 -4.48 -7.57
CA ILE A 79 -14.33 -3.54 -6.87
C ILE A 79 -13.62 -2.66 -7.90
N PHE A 80 -13.78 -1.34 -7.77
CA PHE A 80 -13.06 -0.34 -8.55
C PHE A 80 -11.95 0.26 -7.70
N GLU A 81 -10.71 0.11 -8.14
CA GLU A 81 -9.55 0.76 -7.53
C GLU A 81 -9.14 1.97 -8.37
N GLY A 82 -8.77 3.07 -7.72
CA GLY A 82 -8.13 4.18 -8.42
C GLY A 82 -8.06 5.45 -7.58
N VAL A 83 -7.18 6.38 -7.99
CA VAL A 83 -6.98 7.65 -7.27
C VAL A 83 -8.21 8.56 -7.33
N TYR A 84 -8.99 8.49 -8.41
CA TYR A 84 -10.24 9.24 -8.59
C TYR A 84 -11.50 8.43 -8.23
N ALA A 85 -11.37 7.24 -7.64
CA ALA A 85 -12.50 6.35 -7.41
C ALA A 85 -13.62 6.96 -6.53
N LEU A 86 -13.28 7.99 -5.74
CA LEU A 86 -14.22 8.72 -4.88
C LEU A 86 -14.76 10.03 -5.48
N HIS A 87 -14.46 10.31 -6.76
CA HIS A 87 -14.92 11.52 -7.43
C HIS A 87 -16.46 11.64 -7.39
N PRO A 88 -17.03 12.86 -7.23
CA PRO A 88 -18.46 13.07 -7.06
C PRO A 88 -19.37 12.47 -8.15
N ASP A 89 -18.86 12.34 -9.37
CA ASP A 89 -19.62 11.78 -10.48
C ASP A 89 -19.56 10.26 -10.55
N ILE A 90 -18.45 9.65 -10.12
CA ILE A 90 -18.33 8.19 -10.02
C ILE A 90 -19.13 7.71 -8.81
N ARG A 91 -18.99 8.42 -7.68
CA ARG A 91 -19.55 7.96 -6.42
C ARG A 91 -21.07 7.77 -6.53
N LYS A 92 -21.81 8.62 -7.23
CA LYS A 92 -23.28 8.43 -7.35
C LYS A 92 -23.70 7.04 -7.85
N SER A 93 -22.81 6.31 -8.54
CA SER A 93 -23.03 4.99 -9.11
C SER A 93 -22.46 3.81 -8.30
N LEU A 94 -21.94 4.03 -7.09
CA LEU A 94 -21.42 2.95 -6.22
C LEU A 94 -22.21 2.83 -4.91
N ASP A 95 -22.09 1.68 -4.26
CA ASP A 95 -22.82 1.32 -3.05
C ASP A 95 -21.95 1.44 -1.79
N PHE A 96 -20.62 1.30 -1.92
CA PHE A 96 -19.69 1.43 -0.80
C PHE A 96 -18.33 1.99 -1.22
N TRP A 97 -17.76 2.88 -0.40
CA TRP A 97 -16.45 3.49 -0.65
C TRP A 97 -15.52 3.41 0.54
N ILE A 98 -14.28 3.02 0.22
CA ILE A 98 -13.17 2.91 1.15
C ILE A 98 -12.10 3.92 0.74
N ALA A 99 -11.60 4.71 1.68
CA ALA A 99 -10.41 5.53 1.50
C ALA A 99 -9.28 5.00 2.36
N VAL A 100 -8.17 4.62 1.72
CA VAL A 100 -6.91 4.32 2.40
C VAL A 100 -6.00 5.54 2.28
N VAL A 101 -5.80 6.22 3.41
CA VAL A 101 -5.06 7.48 3.51
C VAL A 101 -3.77 7.21 4.30
N GLY A 102 -2.62 7.50 3.69
CA GLY A 102 -1.33 7.45 4.36
C GLY A 102 -1.00 8.76 5.08
N GLY A 103 -0.08 8.69 6.05
CA GLY A 103 0.46 9.81 6.80
C GLY A 103 1.20 10.84 5.95
N VAL A 104 1.48 11.97 6.59
CA VAL A 104 1.89 13.26 6.01
C VAL A 104 3.03 13.11 5.00
N HIS A 105 2.75 13.49 3.74
CA HIS A 105 3.63 13.70 2.56
C HIS A 105 4.52 12.55 2.07
N SER A 106 5.07 11.76 2.98
CA SER A 106 6.06 10.71 2.71
C SER A 106 5.51 9.55 1.88
N HIS A 107 4.29 9.09 2.12
CA HIS A 107 3.72 8.01 1.32
C HIS A 107 3.48 8.42 -0.13
N LEU A 108 3.14 9.69 -0.38
CA LEU A 108 3.06 10.25 -1.73
C LEU A 108 4.45 10.29 -2.38
N ILE A 109 5.47 10.74 -1.65
CA ILE A 109 6.87 10.78 -2.12
C ILE A 109 7.39 9.37 -2.41
N SER A 110 7.32 8.45 -1.44
CA SER A 110 7.77 7.07 -1.56
C SER A 110 7.03 6.34 -2.69
N ARG A 111 5.74 6.68 -2.92
CA ARG A 111 4.96 6.17 -4.06
C ARG A 111 5.52 6.66 -5.38
N VAL A 112 5.64 7.99 -5.56
CA VAL A 112 6.14 8.58 -6.81
C VAL A 112 7.57 8.10 -7.13
N GLN A 113 8.42 7.99 -6.10
CA GLN A 113 9.77 7.47 -6.23
C GLN A 113 9.78 5.99 -6.67
N ARG A 114 8.95 5.13 -6.06
CA ARG A 114 8.85 3.69 -6.39
C ARG A 114 8.30 3.44 -7.79
N ASP A 115 7.34 4.24 -8.23
CA ASP A 115 6.77 4.10 -9.57
C ASP A 115 7.77 4.50 -10.64
N LYS A 116 8.50 5.59 -10.41
CA LYS A 116 9.42 6.11 -11.43
C LYS A 116 10.78 5.42 -11.45
N SER A 117 11.24 4.86 -10.33
CA SER A 117 12.43 3.98 -10.32
C SER A 117 12.25 2.75 -11.21
N ARG A 118 11.01 2.33 -11.48
CA ARG A 118 10.68 1.22 -12.38
C ARG A 118 10.63 1.64 -13.85
N VAL A 119 10.42 2.92 -14.14
CA VAL A 119 10.34 3.50 -15.50
C VAL A 119 11.64 4.24 -15.87
N GLY A 120 12.68 4.19 -15.02
CA GLY A 120 13.99 4.82 -15.27
C GLY A 120 13.98 6.36 -15.24
N CYS A 121 12.94 6.97 -14.70
CA CYS A 121 12.82 8.42 -14.57
C CYS A 121 13.01 8.82 -13.09
N PHE A 122 13.70 9.92 -12.80
CA PHE A 122 13.81 10.44 -11.44
C PHE A 122 13.10 11.79 -11.36
N MET A 123 12.25 11.97 -10.36
CA MET A 123 11.72 13.29 -9.99
C MET A 123 12.35 13.70 -8.68
N SER A 124 12.70 14.97 -8.55
CA SER A 124 13.14 15.51 -7.27
C SER A 124 11.97 15.56 -6.29
N GLN A 125 12.24 15.45 -4.99
CA GLN A 125 11.21 15.66 -3.97
C GLN A 125 10.53 17.03 -4.09
N ASN A 126 11.28 18.03 -4.56
CA ASN A 126 10.78 19.38 -4.75
C ASN A 126 9.71 19.46 -5.85
N GLU A 127 9.88 18.73 -6.96
CA GLU A 127 8.86 18.64 -8.02
C GLU A 127 7.58 17.94 -7.54
N ILE A 128 7.72 16.92 -6.68
CA ILE A 128 6.57 16.23 -6.07
C ILE A 128 5.77 17.19 -5.18
N MET A 129 6.46 17.97 -4.34
CA MET A 129 5.82 18.93 -3.44
C MET A 129 5.19 20.12 -4.17
N THR A 130 5.78 20.56 -5.27
CA THR A 130 5.31 21.75 -6.00
C THR A 130 4.24 21.43 -7.06
N THR A 131 4.13 20.18 -7.51
CA THR A 131 3.20 19.80 -8.59
C THR A 131 2.17 18.75 -8.15
N VAL A 132 2.62 17.61 -7.62
CA VAL A 132 1.73 16.48 -7.29
C VAL A 132 0.92 16.78 -6.04
N PHE A 133 1.53 17.37 -5.02
CA PHE A 133 0.81 17.64 -3.78
C PHE A 133 -0.33 18.65 -3.94
N PRO A 134 -0.15 19.83 -4.58
CA PRO A 134 -1.24 20.80 -4.76
C PRO A 134 -2.41 20.23 -5.56
N MET A 135 -2.11 19.46 -6.62
CA MET A 135 -3.13 18.78 -7.41
C MET A 135 -3.91 17.77 -6.58
N PHE A 136 -3.26 17.04 -5.65
CA PHE A 136 -3.94 16.10 -4.76
C PHE A 136 -4.90 16.84 -3.82
N GLN A 137 -4.43 17.94 -3.20
CA GLN A 137 -5.23 18.76 -2.32
C GLN A 137 -6.44 19.37 -3.03
N GLN A 138 -6.28 19.75 -4.29
CA GLN A 138 -7.34 20.36 -5.07
C GLN A 138 -8.38 19.34 -5.55
N HIS A 139 -7.95 18.17 -6.01
CA HIS A 139 -8.80 17.27 -6.80
C HIS A 139 -9.14 15.93 -6.13
N ILE A 140 -8.42 15.53 -5.08
CA ILE A 140 -8.59 14.21 -4.44
C ILE A 140 -8.98 14.37 -2.97
N GLU A 141 -8.19 15.13 -2.21
CA GLU A 141 -8.36 15.33 -0.77
C GLU A 141 -9.80 15.72 -0.35
N PRO A 142 -10.48 16.65 -1.04
CA PRO A 142 -11.83 17.08 -0.65
C PRO A 142 -12.85 15.95 -0.73
N HIS A 143 -12.59 14.91 -1.53
CA HIS A 143 -13.50 13.80 -1.72
C HIS A 143 -13.30 12.68 -0.70
N LEU A 144 -12.12 12.60 -0.06
CA LEU A 144 -11.83 11.61 0.97
C LEU A 144 -12.79 11.72 2.16
N VAL A 145 -13.33 12.91 2.43
CA VAL A 145 -14.28 13.13 3.54
C VAL A 145 -15.53 12.25 3.42
N HIS A 146 -15.90 11.87 2.20
CA HIS A 146 -17.14 11.16 1.91
C HIS A 146 -17.02 9.63 1.90
N ALA A 147 -15.82 9.07 2.11
CA ALA A 147 -15.67 7.62 2.24
C ALA A 147 -16.41 7.09 3.47
N HIS A 148 -17.06 5.93 3.32
CA HIS A 148 -17.81 5.27 4.39
C HIS A 148 -16.84 4.63 5.39
N LEU A 149 -15.75 4.07 4.87
CA LEU A 149 -14.64 3.53 5.66
C LEU A 149 -13.36 4.29 5.33
N LYS A 150 -12.69 4.79 6.36
CA LYS A 150 -11.39 5.45 6.24
C LYS A 150 -10.36 4.64 6.99
N ILE A 151 -9.42 4.07 6.26
CA ILE A 151 -8.24 3.44 6.82
C ILE A 151 -7.16 4.51 6.82
N ARG A 152 -6.77 4.96 8.00
CA ARG A 152 -5.71 5.96 8.16
C ARG A 152 -4.46 5.26 8.66
N ASN A 153 -3.33 5.59 8.04
CA ASN A 153 -2.03 5.30 8.59
C ASN A 153 -1.45 6.61 9.12
N ASP A 154 -1.50 6.82 10.43
CA ASP A 154 -0.99 8.04 11.06
C ASP A 154 0.54 8.00 11.29
N PHE A 155 1.24 7.05 10.65
CA PHE A 155 2.70 6.99 10.66
C PHE A 155 3.30 8.24 10.03
N ASP A 156 4.02 9.02 10.83
CA ASP A 156 4.76 10.20 10.41
C ASP A 156 6.27 9.88 10.37
N PRO A 157 6.88 9.68 9.19
CA PRO A 157 8.31 9.36 9.10
C PRO A 157 9.24 10.52 9.45
N VAL A 158 8.73 11.75 9.65
CA VAL A 158 9.52 12.90 10.11
C VAL A 158 9.64 12.90 11.63
N LEU A 159 8.56 12.56 12.35
CA LEU A 159 8.56 12.44 13.82
C LEU A 159 8.99 11.06 14.33
N SER A 160 8.88 10.03 13.47
CA SER A 160 9.25 8.66 13.82
C SER A 160 10.70 8.49 14.26
N PRO A 161 11.73 9.10 13.63
CA PRO A 161 13.13 8.89 14.03
C PRO A 161 13.45 9.37 15.44
N GLU A 162 12.78 10.43 15.91
CA GLU A 162 12.99 11.00 17.26
C GLU A 162 12.48 10.09 18.38
N SER A 163 11.62 9.11 18.06
CA SER A 163 10.99 8.18 19.00
C SER A 163 11.14 6.70 18.62
N SER A 164 11.89 6.39 17.56
CA SER A 164 12.02 5.02 17.04
C SER A 164 13.05 4.20 17.78
N LEU A 165 12.70 2.94 18.03
CA LEU A 165 13.69 1.90 18.37
C LEU A 165 14.40 1.50 17.08
N PHE A 166 15.71 1.73 17.02
CA PHE A 166 16.55 1.31 15.90
C PHE A 166 17.16 -0.07 16.17
N VAL A 167 17.18 -0.92 15.13
CA VAL A 167 17.86 -2.20 15.20
C VAL A 167 19.19 -2.10 14.45
N LEU A 168 20.30 -2.16 15.20
CA LEU A 168 21.64 -2.32 14.62
C LEU A 168 21.93 -3.81 14.42
N LYS A 169 22.34 -4.20 13.22
CA LYS A 169 22.83 -5.55 12.90
C LYS A 169 24.27 -5.44 12.41
N SER A 170 25.13 -6.33 12.87
CA SER A 170 26.51 -6.46 12.37
C SER A 170 26.74 -7.90 11.92
N ASP A 171 27.48 -8.04 10.82
CA ASP A 171 28.02 -9.30 10.32
C ASP A 171 29.22 -9.79 11.14
N LYS A 172 29.91 -8.87 11.82
CA LYS A 172 30.99 -9.16 12.76
C LYS A 172 30.40 -9.55 14.11
N LYS A 173 30.83 -10.71 14.63
CA LYS A 173 30.56 -11.08 16.03
C LYS A 173 31.40 -10.17 16.93
N VAL A 174 30.73 -9.29 17.67
CA VAL A 174 31.36 -8.44 18.69
C VAL A 174 31.13 -9.07 20.06
N VAL A 175 32.17 -9.07 20.90
CA VAL A 175 32.06 -9.57 22.28
C VAL A 175 31.15 -8.63 23.08
N TYR A 176 30.19 -9.19 23.80
CA TYR A 176 29.21 -8.40 24.56
C TYR A 176 29.85 -7.39 25.52
N GLN A 177 30.99 -7.75 26.12
CA GLN A 177 31.74 -6.87 26.99
C GLN A 177 32.26 -5.60 26.30
N ASP A 178 32.64 -5.68 25.02
CA ASP A 178 33.12 -4.51 24.28
C ASP A 178 31.97 -3.57 23.91
N ILE A 179 30.76 -4.11 23.70
CA ILE A 179 29.54 -3.32 23.53
C ILE A 179 29.24 -2.54 24.81
N LEU A 180 29.32 -3.21 25.97
CA LEU A 180 29.05 -2.57 27.27
C LEU A 180 30.02 -1.43 27.61
N LYS A 181 31.27 -1.46 27.12
CA LYS A 181 32.24 -0.38 27.34
C LYS A 181 31.83 0.94 26.65
N ILE A 182 31.05 0.86 25.58
CA ILE A 182 30.68 2.01 24.75
C ILE A 182 29.31 2.58 25.15
N LEU A 183 28.42 1.74 25.69
CA LEU A 183 27.06 2.14 26.09
C LEU A 183 27.06 2.76 27.49
N ASP A 184 26.25 3.81 27.70
CA ASP A 184 26.07 4.45 29.01
C ASP A 184 25.37 3.47 29.98
N PRO A 185 26.05 2.99 31.04
CA PRO A 185 25.49 2.02 31.97
C PRO A 185 24.24 2.53 32.70
N LYS A 186 24.11 3.86 32.87
CA LYS A 186 22.96 4.48 33.54
C LYS A 186 21.70 4.50 32.69
N LYS A 187 21.83 4.27 31.39
CA LYS A 187 20.71 4.25 30.42
C LYS A 187 20.43 2.84 29.88
N LEU A 188 21.15 1.83 30.36
CA LEU A 188 21.04 0.46 29.87
C LEU A 188 19.96 -0.32 30.64
N CYS A 189 19.02 -0.89 29.90
CA CYS A 189 18.11 -1.93 30.39
C CYS A 189 18.28 -3.16 29.50
N SER A 190 18.43 -4.35 30.10
CA SER A 190 18.52 -5.60 29.37
C SER A 190 17.32 -6.50 29.68
N SER A 191 16.76 -7.09 28.63
CA SER A 191 15.67 -8.07 28.73
C SER A 191 15.93 -9.18 27.72
N VAL A 192 15.71 -10.43 28.12
CA VAL A 192 15.73 -11.58 27.21
C VAL A 192 14.29 -11.97 26.93
N GLN A 193 13.94 -12.12 25.65
CA GLN A 193 12.62 -12.53 25.21
C GLN A 193 12.73 -13.67 24.21
N SER A 194 11.90 -14.70 24.39
CA SER A 194 11.71 -15.78 23.43
C SER A 194 10.48 -15.49 22.57
N PHE A 195 10.60 -15.66 21.26
CA PHE A 195 9.53 -15.40 20.33
C PHE A 195 9.57 -16.38 19.16
N ILE A 196 8.44 -16.52 18.49
CA ILE A 196 8.28 -17.28 17.25
C ILE A 196 7.85 -16.29 16.15
N ASP A 197 8.51 -16.32 15.01
CA ASP A 197 8.10 -15.52 13.86
C ASP A 197 7.45 -16.43 12.81
N ILE A 198 6.24 -16.04 12.39
CA ILE A 198 5.46 -16.65 11.32
C ILE A 198 5.48 -15.70 10.14
N TYR A 199 5.75 -16.21 8.94
CA TYR A 199 5.76 -15.43 7.71
C TYR A 199 4.53 -15.81 6.89
N VAL A 200 3.64 -14.86 6.65
CA VAL A 200 2.33 -15.09 6.02
C VAL A 200 2.35 -14.47 4.62
N ARG A 201 2.09 -15.29 3.60
CA ARG A 201 2.22 -14.90 2.18
C ARG A 201 0.87 -14.76 1.49
N LEU A 202 0.74 -13.75 0.63
CA LEU A 202 -0.43 -13.56 -0.22
C LEU A 202 -0.53 -14.69 -1.29
N PRO A 203 -1.71 -15.27 -1.52
CA PRO A 203 -1.89 -16.27 -2.57
C PRO A 203 -1.70 -15.67 -3.98
N GLY A 204 -1.18 -16.47 -4.91
CA GLY A 204 -1.10 -16.12 -6.35
C GLY A 204 0.20 -15.44 -6.82
N ILE A 205 1.15 -15.15 -5.93
CA ILE A 205 2.49 -14.71 -6.35
C ILE A 205 3.31 -15.95 -6.75
N PRO A 206 3.81 -16.07 -8.00
CA PRO A 206 4.61 -17.22 -8.42
C PRO A 206 5.83 -17.40 -7.50
N ALA A 207 6.10 -18.64 -7.07
CA ALA A 207 7.29 -18.98 -6.29
C ALA A 207 8.49 -19.17 -7.21
N ASN A 208 8.87 -18.13 -7.96
CA ASN A 208 9.95 -18.22 -8.93
C ASN A 208 11.30 -17.95 -8.24
N GLY A 209 11.68 -18.83 -7.32
CA GLY A 209 13.01 -18.86 -6.70
C GLY A 209 13.31 -17.71 -5.73
N LYS A 210 13.52 -18.06 -4.45
CA LYS A 210 13.85 -17.17 -3.32
C LYS A 210 12.73 -16.20 -2.90
N LEU A 211 12.06 -16.55 -1.81
CA LEU A 211 11.17 -15.64 -1.08
C LEU A 211 12.01 -14.45 -0.57
N SER A 212 11.62 -13.22 -0.92
CA SER A 212 12.18 -12.03 -0.30
C SER A 212 11.39 -11.69 0.98
N GLU A 213 12.04 -11.10 1.99
CA GLU A 213 11.36 -10.71 3.24
C GLU A 213 10.23 -9.69 2.98
N SER A 214 10.28 -8.95 1.86
CA SER A 214 9.22 -8.03 1.42
C SER A 214 7.96 -8.70 0.85
N ASP A 215 8.00 -9.98 0.50
CA ASP A 215 6.85 -10.70 -0.07
C ASP A 215 5.95 -11.33 0.99
N CYS A 216 6.30 -11.19 2.27
CA CYS A 216 5.62 -11.83 3.39
C CYS A 216 5.27 -10.81 4.48
N ILE A 217 4.11 -11.01 5.11
CA ILE A 217 3.74 -10.34 6.36
C ILE A 217 4.38 -11.13 7.50
N ARG A 218 5.23 -10.50 8.31
CA ARG A 218 5.82 -11.15 9.48
C ARG A 218 4.94 -10.92 10.71
N VAL A 219 4.51 -12.01 11.33
CA VAL A 219 3.78 -12.02 12.60
C VAL A 219 4.66 -12.65 13.66
N ARG A 220 4.95 -11.92 14.73
CA ARG A 220 5.67 -12.42 15.89
C ARG A 220 4.71 -12.84 16.99
N ILE A 221 4.97 -13.99 17.58
CA ILE A 221 4.34 -14.46 18.80
C ILE A 221 5.37 -14.37 19.92
N CYS A 222 5.07 -13.59 20.95
CA CYS A 222 5.92 -13.46 22.13
C CYS A 222 5.02 -13.42 23.37
N GLU A 223 5.20 -14.36 24.29
CA GLU A 223 4.44 -14.42 25.56
C GLU A 223 2.91 -14.34 25.38
N GLY A 224 2.38 -15.03 24.36
CA GLY A 224 0.95 -15.04 24.04
C GLY A 224 0.42 -13.78 23.34
N ARG A 225 1.29 -12.79 23.06
CA ARG A 225 0.96 -11.60 22.26
C ARG A 225 1.36 -11.82 20.81
N TYR A 226 0.54 -11.31 19.91
CA TYR A 226 0.78 -11.32 18.48
C TYR A 226 1.10 -9.91 18.03
N ALA A 227 2.19 -9.74 17.29
CA ALA A 227 2.56 -8.46 16.71
C ALA A 227 2.83 -8.62 15.23
N LEU A 228 2.34 -7.69 14.41
CA LEU A 228 2.69 -7.58 13.00
C LEU A 228 3.91 -6.67 12.87
N LEU A 229 5.00 -7.20 12.31
CA LEU A 229 6.28 -6.51 12.23
C LEU A 229 6.43 -5.91 10.84
N ILE A 230 6.45 -4.58 10.76
CA ILE A 230 6.75 -3.85 9.54
C ILE A 230 8.19 -3.34 9.63
N ARG A 231 9.00 -3.80 8.67
CA ARG A 231 10.45 -3.64 8.71
C ARG A 231 10.93 -3.24 7.33
N GLU A 232 10.97 -1.94 7.06
CA GLU A 232 11.56 -1.39 5.85
C GLU A 232 13.00 -0.94 6.13
N PRO A 233 14.03 -1.71 5.73
CA PRO A 233 15.42 -1.35 5.98
C PRO A 233 15.86 -0.21 5.05
N ILE A 234 16.51 0.79 5.63
CA ILE A 234 17.20 1.87 4.94
C ILE A 234 18.69 1.53 4.94
N LYS A 235 19.33 1.56 3.75
CA LYS A 235 20.77 1.37 3.63
C LYS A 235 21.45 2.73 3.46
N GLU A 236 22.42 3.03 4.31
CA GLU A 236 23.24 4.22 4.24
C GLU A 236 24.72 3.81 4.37
N GLY A 237 25.42 3.71 3.25
CA GLY A 237 26.76 3.12 3.20
C GLY A 237 26.76 1.68 3.74
N ASP A 238 27.59 1.43 4.76
CA ASP A 238 27.69 0.13 5.45
C ASP A 238 26.62 -0.08 6.53
N PHE A 239 25.76 0.91 6.76
CA PHE A 239 24.74 0.84 7.80
C PHE A 239 23.39 0.40 7.24
N ILE A 240 22.76 -0.54 7.94
CA ILE A 240 21.35 -0.88 7.74
C ILE A 240 20.57 -0.31 8.92
N ILE A 241 19.86 0.78 8.68
CA ILE A 241 18.99 1.43 9.66
C ILE A 241 17.60 0.88 9.47
N GLN A 242 17.01 0.36 10.54
CA GLN A 242 15.71 -0.29 10.46
C GLN A 242 14.81 0.21 11.60
N PRO A 243 13.90 1.15 11.31
CA PRO A 243 12.88 1.60 12.27
C PRO A 243 12.03 0.40 12.69
N LYS A 244 11.76 0.28 14.00
CA LYS A 244 10.84 -0.72 14.53
C LYS A 244 9.41 -0.17 14.50
N VAL A 245 8.61 -0.65 13.57
CA VAL A 245 7.17 -0.36 13.51
C VAL A 245 6.42 -1.69 13.70
N ASP A 246 6.08 -1.98 14.95
CA ASP A 246 5.40 -3.22 15.33
C ASP A 246 3.98 -2.87 15.80
N PHE A 247 2.98 -3.61 15.32
CA PHE A 247 1.57 -3.42 15.69
C PHE A 247 1.09 -4.62 16.49
N ASP A 248 0.57 -4.39 17.70
CA ASP A 248 -0.13 -5.45 18.43
C ASP A 248 -1.41 -5.82 17.68
N ILE A 249 -1.57 -7.11 17.41
CA ILE A 249 -2.73 -7.66 16.72
C ILE A 249 -3.41 -8.73 17.56
N SER A 250 -4.70 -8.94 17.29
CA SER A 250 -5.47 -10.02 17.90
C SER A 250 -5.17 -11.35 17.20
N ILE A 251 -5.41 -12.47 17.90
CA ILE A 251 -5.37 -13.80 17.28
C ILE A 251 -6.39 -13.94 16.12
N SER A 252 -7.52 -13.25 16.21
CA SER A 252 -8.52 -13.18 15.13
C SER A 252 -7.99 -12.52 13.86
N THR A 253 -7.05 -11.58 13.97
CA THR A 253 -6.39 -10.98 12.81
C THR A 253 -5.56 -12.03 12.06
N VAL A 254 -4.83 -12.87 12.79
CA VAL A 254 -4.05 -13.97 12.20
C VAL A 254 -4.97 -14.99 11.55
N ALA A 255 -6.03 -15.42 12.23
CA ALA A 255 -7.02 -16.33 11.67
C ALA A 255 -7.70 -15.74 10.41
N GLY A 256 -8.00 -14.44 10.42
CA GLY A 256 -8.54 -13.72 9.28
C GLY A 256 -7.63 -13.77 8.06
N LEU A 257 -6.32 -13.57 8.22
CA LEU A 257 -5.35 -13.70 7.12
C LEU A 257 -5.37 -15.11 6.52
N LEU A 258 -5.37 -16.14 7.37
CA LEU A 258 -5.41 -17.54 6.89
C LEU A 258 -6.71 -17.85 6.15
N ASN A 259 -7.85 -17.37 6.64
CA ASN A 259 -9.15 -17.54 5.98
C ASN A 259 -9.24 -16.80 4.64
N LEU A 260 -8.49 -15.72 4.46
CA LEU A 260 -8.33 -15.02 3.18
C LEU A 260 -7.42 -15.77 2.19
N GLY A 261 -6.93 -16.96 2.55
CA GLY A 261 -6.09 -17.80 1.70
C GLY A 261 -4.60 -17.48 1.80
N TYR A 262 -4.18 -16.67 2.78
CA TYR A 262 -2.76 -16.49 3.03
C TYR A 262 -2.14 -17.77 3.60
N VAL A 263 -0.92 -18.08 3.16
CA VAL A 263 -0.21 -19.29 3.57
C VAL A 263 0.89 -18.92 4.57
N ALA A 264 0.90 -19.59 5.72
CA ALA A 264 1.93 -19.43 6.73
C ALA A 264 3.15 -20.29 6.40
N TYR A 265 4.33 -19.70 6.53
CA TYR A 265 5.63 -20.33 6.38
C TYR A 265 6.46 -20.10 7.64
N LEU A 266 7.19 -21.14 8.04
CA LEU A 266 8.27 -21.03 9.01
C LEU A 266 9.56 -20.82 8.21
N MET A 267 10.14 -19.62 8.31
CA MET A 267 11.46 -19.37 7.75
C MET A 267 12.49 -19.69 8.84
N LEU A 268 13.24 -20.76 8.63
CA LEU A 268 14.48 -20.98 9.37
C LEU A 268 15.47 -19.92 8.87
N LYS A 269 15.82 -18.97 9.75
CA LYS A 269 16.95 -18.08 9.51
C LYS A 269 18.20 -18.84 9.91
N ASP A 270 18.92 -19.34 8.90
CA ASP A 270 20.32 -19.78 9.05
C ASP A 270 21.23 -18.59 9.40
#